data_AF-A0A953UQU7-F1
#
_entry.id   AF-A0A953UQU7-F1
#
_cell.length_a   1.000
_cell.length_b   1.000
_cell.length_c   1.000
_cell.angle_alpha   90.00
_cell.angle_beta   90.00
_cell.angle_gamma   90.00
#
_symmetry.space_group_name_H-M   'P 1'
#
loop_
_entity.id
_entity.type
_entity.pdbx_description
1 polymer ?
#
loop_
_entity_poly.entity_id
_entity_poly.type
_entity_poly.pdbx_seq_one_letter_code
_entity_poly.pdbx_strand_id
1 'polypeptide(L)'
;MVDRRSGLVAVLVMATAWGLSAATPRALPDGYTRRVWQTQDGLPENTVQAFAQTPDNSLWIGASGGLVRFDGAEFVLYDRDNTPVIRENSVF
;
A
#
# COMPACT_ATOMS: atom_id res chain seq x y z
N MET A 1 47.72 -41.86 -37.83
CA MET A 1 47.40 -40.86 -38.88
C MET A 1 46.29 -39.97 -38.34
N VAL A 2 46.51 -38.67 -38.39
CA VAL A 2 45.78 -37.58 -37.72
C VAL A 2 44.34 -37.45 -38.26
N ASP A 3 43.35 -37.25 -37.40
CA ASP A 3 42.50 -36.05 -37.51
C ASP A 3 41.98 -35.60 -36.13
N ARG A 4 42.33 -34.36 -35.80
CA ARG A 4 42.08 -33.66 -34.54
C ARG A 4 41.31 -32.40 -34.94
N ARG A 5 39.97 -32.47 -34.93
CA ARG A 5 39.10 -31.32 -35.16
C ARG A 5 38.26 -31.03 -33.94
N SER A 6 38.84 -30.12 -33.16
CA SER A 6 38.28 -29.41 -32.02
C SER A 6 37.00 -28.66 -32.40
N GLY A 7 36.01 -28.67 -31.50
CA GLY A 7 34.80 -27.87 -31.61
C GLY A 7 33.95 -27.90 -30.35
N LEU A 8 34.56 -27.71 -29.17
CA LEU A 8 33.83 -27.52 -27.91
C LEU A 8 33.30 -26.08 -27.87
N VAL A 9 32.01 -25.89 -28.18
CA VAL A 9 31.28 -24.68 -27.82
C VAL A 9 29.90 -25.08 -27.32
N ALA A 10 29.70 -24.98 -26.01
CA ALA A 10 28.47 -24.44 -25.42
C ALA A 10 28.69 -24.37 -23.90
N VAL A 11 29.16 -23.20 -23.46
CA VAL A 11 29.04 -22.77 -22.07
C VAL A 11 27.55 -22.63 -21.79
N LEU A 12 26.98 -23.50 -20.94
CA LEU A 12 25.66 -23.29 -20.36
C LEU A 12 25.84 -23.08 -18.86
N VAL A 13 26.11 -21.83 -18.47
CA VAL A 13 25.94 -21.40 -17.08
C VAL A 13 24.43 -21.44 -16.82
N MET A 14 23.94 -22.54 -16.26
CA MET A 14 22.58 -22.61 -15.73
C MET A 14 22.52 -21.76 -14.46
N ALA A 15 22.35 -20.45 -14.63
CA ALA A 15 21.74 -19.61 -13.62
C ALA A 15 20.26 -20.00 -13.53
N THR A 16 19.94 -21.14 -12.91
CA THR A 16 18.57 -21.37 -12.46
C THR A 16 18.39 -20.52 -11.22
N ALA A 17 17.83 -19.34 -11.48
CA ALA A 17 17.51 -18.32 -10.51
C ALA A 17 16.96 -18.97 -9.24
N TRP A 18 17.64 -18.73 -8.13
CA TRP A 18 17.10 -19.00 -6.81
C TRP A 18 15.67 -18.49 -6.77
N GLY A 19 14.75 -19.38 -6.39
CA GLY A 19 13.33 -19.10 -6.31
C GLY A 19 13.07 -17.93 -5.37
N LEU A 20 13.09 -16.72 -5.91
CA LEU A 20 12.41 -15.57 -5.33
C LEU A 20 10.93 -15.90 -5.47
N SER A 21 10.36 -16.54 -4.45
CA SER A 21 8.92 -16.54 -4.29
C SER A 21 8.52 -15.08 -4.06
N ALA A 22 8.15 -14.40 -5.14
CA ALA A 22 7.43 -13.15 -5.01
C ALA A 22 6.15 -13.50 -4.26
N ALA A 23 5.99 -12.96 -3.05
CA ALA A 23 4.78 -13.14 -2.28
C ALA A 23 3.62 -12.72 -3.19
N THR A 24 2.83 -13.70 -3.66
CA THR A 24 1.71 -13.43 -4.52
C THR A 24 0.74 -12.61 -3.68
N PRO A 25 0.34 -11.39 -4.11
CA PRO A 25 -0.68 -10.64 -3.39
C PRO A 25 -1.88 -11.56 -3.19
N ARG A 26 -2.39 -11.64 -1.97
CA ARG A 26 -3.56 -12.46 -1.67
C ARG A 26 -4.68 -12.05 -2.62
N ALA A 27 -5.03 -12.93 -3.55
CA ALA A 27 -6.17 -12.72 -4.42
C ALA A 27 -7.42 -12.57 -3.53
N LEU A 28 -8.21 -11.53 -3.81
CA LEU A 28 -9.50 -11.36 -3.15
C LEU A 28 -10.44 -12.47 -3.62
N PRO A 29 -11.45 -12.86 -2.81
CA PRO A 29 -12.52 -13.72 -3.29
C PRO A 29 -13.17 -13.15 -4.55
N ASP A 30 -13.72 -14.03 -5.38
CA ASP A 30 -14.42 -13.61 -6.61
C ASP A 30 -15.53 -12.60 -6.29
N GLY A 31 -15.61 -11.53 -7.09
CA GLY A 31 -16.58 -10.45 -6.92
C GLY A 31 -16.14 -9.29 -6.01
N TYR A 32 -14.96 -9.34 -5.40
CA TYR A 32 -14.43 -8.24 -4.59
C TYR A 32 -13.37 -7.43 -5.35
N THR A 33 -13.43 -6.10 -5.19
CA THR A 33 -12.36 -5.19 -5.60
C THR A 33 -11.77 -4.51 -4.37
N ARG A 34 -10.50 -4.13 -4.43
CA ARG A 34 -9.83 -3.35 -3.39
C ARG A 34 -9.30 -2.07 -3.99
N ARG A 35 -9.64 -0.95 -3.35
CA ARG A 35 -8.99 0.34 -3.56
C ARG A 35 -8.07 0.63 -2.38
N VAL A 36 -6.93 1.22 -2.68
CA VAL A 36 -5.95 1.66 -1.68
C VAL A 36 -5.87 3.17 -1.79
N TRP A 37 -6.05 3.85 -0.67
CA TRP A 37 -5.80 5.28 -0.56
C TRP A 37 -4.53 5.47 0.28
N GLN A 38 -3.69 6.41 -0.14
CA GLN A 38 -2.45 6.78 0.52
C GLN A 38 -2.38 8.30 0.70
N THR A 39 -1.27 8.79 1.23
CA THR A 39 -1.03 10.22 1.44
C THR A 39 -1.23 11.05 0.17
N GLN A 40 -0.79 10.54 -0.98
CA GLN A 40 -1.00 11.17 -2.28
C GLN A 40 -2.48 11.32 -2.69
N ASP A 41 -3.39 10.58 -2.05
CA ASP A 41 -4.83 10.63 -2.29
C ASP A 41 -5.57 11.55 -1.29
N GLY A 42 -4.86 12.15 -0.33
CA GLY A 42 -5.43 13.10 0.64
C GLY A 42 -5.41 12.66 2.10
N LEU A 43 -4.91 11.46 2.42
CA LEU A 43 -4.65 11.08 3.82
C LEU A 43 -3.44 11.87 4.37
N PRO A 44 -3.47 12.33 5.63
CA PRO A 44 -2.31 13.00 6.25
C PRO A 44 -1.15 12.01 6.45
N GLU A 45 -1.46 10.75 6.77
CA GLU A 45 -0.49 9.69 6.99
C GLU A 45 -1.04 8.34 6.52
N ASN A 46 -0.15 7.43 6.11
CA ASN A 46 -0.52 6.07 5.69
C ASN A 46 -0.86 5.15 6.88
N THR A 47 -0.48 5.53 8.10
CA THR A 47 -0.73 4.75 9.31
C THR A 47 -2.03 5.24 9.95
N VAL A 48 -3.06 4.40 9.88
CA VAL A 48 -4.34 4.63 10.55
C VAL A 48 -4.33 3.94 11.92
N GLN A 49 -4.75 4.66 12.95
CA GLN A 49 -4.79 4.17 14.32
C GLN A 49 -6.21 3.70 14.71
N ALA A 50 -7.23 4.46 14.32
CA ALA A 50 -8.62 4.14 14.56
C ALA A 50 -9.50 4.58 13.38
N PHE A 51 -10.66 3.94 13.21
CA PHE A 51 -11.69 4.42 12.29
C PHE A 51 -13.09 4.04 12.75
N ALA A 52 -14.08 4.84 12.35
CA ALA A 52 -15.49 4.59 12.60
C ALA A 52 -16.34 5.08 11.43
N GLN A 53 -17.42 4.36 11.10
CA GLN A 53 -18.39 4.79 10.11
C GLN A 53 -19.58 5.47 10.77
N THR A 54 -20.07 6.56 10.17
CA THR A 54 -21.29 7.26 10.61
C THR A 54 -22.50 6.89 9.75
N PRO A 55 -23.74 7.13 10.23
CA PRO A 55 -24.96 6.78 9.49
C PRO A 55 -25.13 7.47 8.12
N ASP A 56 -24.42 8.58 7.89
CA ASP A 56 -24.33 9.27 6.61
C ASP A 56 -23.30 8.62 5.65
N ASN A 57 -22.81 7.41 5.97
CA ASN A 57 -21.79 6.65 5.26
C ASN A 57 -20.39 7.29 5.22
N SER A 58 -20.15 8.36 5.99
CA SER A 58 -18.79 8.88 6.12
C SER A 58 -17.93 7.99 7.00
N LEU A 59 -16.64 7.94 6.70
CA LEU A 59 -15.61 7.35 7.55
C LEU A 59 -14.86 8.45 8.29
N TRP A 60 -14.81 8.33 9.61
CA TRP A 60 -13.89 9.08 10.46
C TRP A 60 -12.66 8.23 10.72
N ILE A 61 -11.49 8.80 10.50
CA ILE A 61 -10.20 8.12 10.54
C ILE A 61 -9.29 8.91 11.48
N GLY A 62 -8.82 8.27 12.55
CA GLY A 62 -7.81 8.79 13.45
C GLY A 62 -6.41 8.39 12.98
N ALA A 63 -5.56 9.38 12.74
CA ALA A 63 -4.14 9.21 12.43
C ALA A 63 -3.29 10.06 13.39
N SER A 64 -1.96 9.88 13.36
CA SER A 64 -1.04 10.73 14.13
C SER A 64 -1.09 12.20 13.69
N GLY A 65 -1.38 12.41 12.41
CA GLY A 65 -1.43 13.73 11.78
C GLY A 65 -2.75 14.47 11.91
N GLY A 66 -3.79 13.87 12.48
CA GLY A 66 -5.10 14.52 12.65
C GLY A 66 -6.29 13.56 12.55
N LEU A 67 -7.48 14.13 12.67
CA LEU A 67 -8.75 13.46 12.44
C LEU A 67 -9.21 13.72 11.01
N VAL A 68 -9.57 12.68 10.27
CA VAL A 68 -9.93 12.79 8.85
C VAL A 68 -11.35 12.30 8.63
N ARG A 69 -12.16 13.05 7.90
CA ARG A 69 -13.46 12.60 7.38
C ARG A 69 -13.31 12.22 5.90
N PHE A 70 -13.86 11.08 5.52
CA PHE A 70 -13.89 10.60 4.15
C PHE A 70 -15.33 10.22 3.75
N ASP A 71 -15.84 10.78 2.66
CA ASP A 71 -17.21 10.54 2.19
C ASP A 71 -17.32 9.51 1.04
N GLY A 72 -16.18 8.91 0.65
CA GLY A 72 -16.08 8.03 -0.52
C GLY A 72 -15.40 8.68 -1.72
N ALA A 73 -15.29 10.02 -1.73
CA ALA A 73 -14.66 10.80 -2.79
C ALA A 73 -13.56 11.71 -2.26
N GLU A 74 -13.80 12.43 -1.16
CA GLU A 74 -12.92 13.48 -0.65
C GLU A 74 -12.49 13.23 0.80
N PHE A 75 -11.24 13.55 1.09
CA PHE A 75 -10.69 13.58 2.45
C PHE A 75 -10.68 15.01 2.98
N VAL A 76 -11.23 15.21 4.17
CA VAL A 76 -11.18 16.48 4.91
C VAL A 76 -10.39 16.26 6.20
N LEU A 77 -9.26 16.95 6.32
CA LEU A 77 -8.40 16.91 7.51
C LEU A 77 -8.85 17.93 8.54
N TYR A 78 -8.97 17.49 9.80
CA TYR A 78 -9.18 18.31 10.97
C TYR A 78 -7.98 18.15 11.90
N ASP A 79 -7.23 19.23 12.09
CA ASP A 79 -6.04 19.28 12.94
C ASP A 79 -6.04 20.58 13.78
N ARG A 80 -5.02 20.75 14.62
CA ARG A 80 -4.89 21.96 15.45
C ARG A 80 -4.72 23.25 14.65
N ASP A 81 -4.24 23.16 13.41
CA ASP A 81 -3.90 24.33 12.59
C ASP A 81 -5.16 24.87 11.90
N ASN A 82 -6.11 24.00 11.55
CA ASN A 82 -7.36 24.37 10.88
C ASN A 82 -8.62 24.28 11.77
N THR A 83 -8.56 23.61 12.91
CA THR A 83 -9.70 23.36 13.79
C THR A 83 -9.36 23.73 15.24
N PRO A 84 -9.64 24.97 15.69
CA PRO A 84 -9.18 25.49 17.00
C PRO A 84 -9.63 24.71 18.24
N VAL A 85 -10.69 23.90 18.14
CA VAL A 85 -11.14 23.03 19.24
C VAL A 85 -10.26 21.79 19.40
N ILE A 86 -9.58 21.37 18.33
CA ILE A 86 -8.60 20.30 18.33
C ILE A 86 -7.28 20.86 18.87
N ARG A 87 -6.83 20.33 20.00
CA ARG A 87 -5.58 20.77 20.65
C ARG A 87 -4.39 19.88 20.34
N GLU A 88 -4.65 18.69 19.81
CA GLU A 88 -3.65 17.68 19.49
C GLU A 88 -4.05 16.96 18.19
N ASN A 89 -3.05 16.63 17.37
CA ASN A 89 -3.29 15.97 16.08
C ASN A 89 -3.36 14.44 16.21
N SER A 90 -2.68 13.88 17.21
CA SER A 90 -2.57 12.44 17.36
C SER A 90 -3.84 11.84 17.94
N VAL A 91 -4.38 10.81 17.27
CA VAL A 91 -5.55 10.05 17.73
C VAL A 91 -5.15 8.60 18.02
N PHE A 92 -4.83 8.29 19.28
CA PHE A 92 -4.48 6.95 19.80
C PHE A 92 -5.64 6.28 20.55
#